data_AF-A0AAD0JIB9-F1
#
_entry.id   AF-A0AAD0JIB9-F1
#
_cell.length_a   1.000
_cell.length_b   1.000
_cell.length_c   1.000
_cell.angle_alpha   90.00
_cell.angle_beta   90.00
_cell.angle_gamma   90.00
#
_symmetry.space_group_name_H-M   'P 1'
#
loop_
_entity.id
_entity.type
_entity.pdbx_description
1 polymer ?
#
loop_
_entity_poly.entity_id
_entity_poly.type
_entity_poly.pdbx_seq_one_letter_code
_entity_poly.pdbx_strand_id
1 'polypeptide(L)'
;MIWEFVRIYMDGESGSLPEVDPLPSPGNAAADLALMDRQLYGDLVDDHHRVRPGALAFAYVAIVGAFMYWFEKAGLWISRVAPKPEWPEEIRAEMMSVATKNSYRVRPLTEAERLAYSGKLRSLNRRWALLGFISTVIVLMMFAVLGIPPWFSDSKF
;
A
#
# COMPACT_ATOMS: atom_id res chain seq x y z
N MET A 1 -11.46 14.56 26.33
CA MET A 1 -10.87 14.90 25.01
C MET A 1 -10.53 13.67 24.17
N ILE A 2 -9.48 12.87 24.47
CA ILE A 2 -9.16 11.67 23.63
C ILE A 2 -10.23 10.57 23.72
N TRP A 3 -10.73 10.30 24.93
CA TRP A 3 -11.79 9.30 25.13
C TRP A 3 -13.08 9.67 24.38
N GLU A 4 -13.38 10.97 24.31
CA GLU A 4 -14.57 11.49 23.64
C GLU A 4 -14.42 11.46 22.12
N PHE A 5 -13.22 11.70 21.60
CA PHE A 5 -12.87 11.46 20.20
C PHE A 5 -13.05 9.99 19.81
N VAL A 6 -12.50 9.06 20.60
CA VAL A 6 -12.66 7.61 20.35
C VAL A 6 -14.13 7.21 20.42
N ARG A 7 -14.86 7.71 21.42
CA ARG A 7 -16.29 7.42 21.58
C ARG A 7 -17.13 7.94 20.42
N ILE A 8 -16.82 9.13 19.88
CA ILE A 8 -17.49 9.65 18.68
C ILE A 8 -17.27 8.69 17.50
N TYR A 9 -16.06 8.19 17.30
CA TYR A 9 -15.76 7.26 16.21
C TYR A 9 -16.30 5.83 16.42
N MET A 10 -16.47 5.38 17.67
CA MET A 10 -16.98 4.05 18.00
C MET A 10 -18.50 3.98 18.12
N ASP A 11 -19.12 4.99 18.74
CA ASP A 11 -20.56 5.01 19.06
C ASP A 11 -21.36 5.94 18.13
N GLY A 12 -20.68 6.77 17.33
CA GLY A 12 -21.33 7.72 16.42
C GLY A 12 -21.91 7.04 15.19
N GLU A 13 -23.06 7.52 14.72
CA GLU A 13 -23.64 7.06 13.46
C GLU A 13 -22.71 7.36 12.28
N SER A 14 -22.53 6.41 11.38
CA SER A 14 -21.60 6.48 10.23
C SER A 14 -21.78 7.74 9.35
N GLY A 15 -23.00 8.28 9.27
CA GLY A 15 -23.31 9.51 8.55
C GLY A 15 -22.91 10.80 9.27
N SER A 16 -22.71 10.77 10.58
CA SER A 16 -22.29 11.92 11.40
C SER A 16 -20.77 12.11 11.45
N LEU A 17 -20.01 11.07 11.06
CA LEU A 17 -18.56 11.07 11.07
C LEU A 17 -17.97 11.87 9.88
N PRO A 18 -16.73 12.38 10.03
CA PRO A 18 -16.00 13.00 8.92
C PRO A 18 -15.88 12.04 7.73
N GLU A 19 -15.81 12.62 6.53
CA GLU A 19 -15.59 11.81 5.33
C GLU A 19 -14.22 11.14 5.38
N VAL A 20 -14.18 9.86 5.02
CA VAL A 20 -12.95 9.09 4.94
C VAL A 20 -12.29 9.28 3.58
N ASP A 21 -10.96 9.22 3.57
CA ASP A 21 -10.20 9.22 2.33
C ASP A 21 -10.51 7.97 1.50
N PRO A 22 -10.67 8.11 0.18
CA PRO A 22 -10.85 6.98 -0.69
C PRO A 22 -9.59 6.10 -0.64
N LEU A 23 -9.81 4.79 -0.66
CA LEU A 23 -8.74 3.80 -0.80
C LEU A 23 -8.93 3.04 -2.11
N PRO A 24 -7.84 2.78 -2.85
CA PRO A 24 -7.93 1.96 -4.06
C PRO A 24 -8.33 0.52 -3.70
N SER A 25 -9.14 -0.09 -4.56
CA SER A 25 -9.57 -1.48 -4.35
C SER A 25 -8.37 -2.43 -4.42
N PRO A 26 -8.16 -3.30 -3.42
CA PRO A 26 -7.10 -4.32 -3.44
C PRO A 26 -7.24 -5.33 -4.60
N GLY A 27 -8.45 -5.45 -5.15
CA GLY A 27 -8.75 -6.33 -6.28
C GLY A 27 -8.26 -5.80 -7.63
N ASN A 28 -7.91 -4.52 -7.74
CA ASN A 28 -7.47 -3.91 -8.99
C ASN A 28 -5.93 -3.77 -9.05
N ALA A 29 -5.28 -4.63 -9.83
CA ALA A 29 -3.82 -4.62 -10.00
C ALA A 29 -3.28 -3.28 -10.56
N ALA A 30 -4.07 -2.53 -11.34
CA ALA A 30 -3.66 -1.22 -11.86
C ALA A 30 -3.50 -0.17 -10.75
N ALA A 31 -4.15 -0.38 -9.60
CA ALA A 31 -4.13 0.53 -8.46
C ALA A 31 -3.07 0.14 -7.41
N ASP A 32 -2.31 -0.94 -7.60
CA ASP A 32 -1.34 -1.45 -6.63
C ASP A 32 -0.36 -0.39 -6.14
N LEU A 33 0.20 0.40 -7.06
CA LEU A 33 1.19 1.41 -6.70
C LEU A 33 0.59 2.54 -5.85
N ALA A 34 -0.69 2.87 -6.10
CA ALA A 34 -1.42 3.85 -5.31
C ALA A 34 -1.76 3.29 -3.92
N LEU A 35 -2.09 2.00 -3.84
CA LEU A 35 -2.38 1.30 -2.58
C LEU A 35 -1.11 1.19 -1.72
N MET A 36 0.01 0.80 -2.32
CA MET A 36 1.32 0.74 -1.67
C MET A 36 1.75 2.10 -1.12
N ASP A 37 1.49 3.18 -1.85
CA ASP A 37 1.76 4.54 -1.39
C ASP A 37 1.02 4.86 -0.09
N ARG A 38 -0.27 4.53 -0.03
CA ARG A 38 -1.10 4.77 1.15
C ARG A 38 -0.73 3.87 2.32
N GLN A 39 -0.40 2.61 2.07
CA GLN A 39 -0.05 1.63 3.10
C GLN A 39 1.32 1.89 3.73
N LEU A 40 2.32 2.25 2.93
CA LEU A 40 3.71 2.38 3.40
C LEU A 40 4.05 3.77 3.94
N TYR A 41 3.43 4.81 3.38
CA TYR A 41 3.90 6.18 3.62
C TYR A 41 2.91 7.06 4.37
N GLY A 42 1.62 6.69 4.42
CA GLY A 42 0.60 7.48 5.11
C GLY A 42 0.72 8.96 4.76
N ASP A 43 0.93 9.80 5.78
CA ASP A 43 1.04 11.26 5.66
C ASP A 43 2.32 11.78 4.97
N LEU A 44 3.32 10.93 4.71
CA LEU A 44 4.55 11.34 4.01
C LEU A 44 4.32 11.57 2.52
N VAL A 45 3.20 11.07 1.99
CA VAL A 45 2.75 11.32 0.63
C VAL A 45 1.40 12.05 0.67
N ASP A 46 1.28 13.11 -0.11
CA ASP A 46 0.03 13.86 -0.21
C ASP A 46 -1.01 13.13 -1.09
N ASP A 47 -2.22 13.69 -1.15
CA ASP A 47 -3.31 13.12 -1.96
C ASP A 47 -3.05 13.16 -3.48
N HIS A 48 -2.00 13.85 -3.91
CA HIS A 48 -1.55 13.90 -5.30
C HIS A 48 -0.41 12.91 -5.56
N HIS A 49 -0.16 11.98 -4.63
CA HIS A 49 0.91 10.99 -4.67
C HIS A 49 2.31 11.61 -4.73
N ARG A 50 2.50 12.83 -4.20
CA ARG A 50 3.80 13.50 -4.11
C ARG A 50 4.37 13.36 -2.70
N VAL A 51 5.67 13.13 -2.63
CA VAL A 51 6.37 13.10 -1.34
C VAL A 51 6.34 14.51 -0.75
N ARG A 52 5.94 14.63 0.51
CA ARG A 52 5.97 15.92 1.21
C ARG A 52 7.41 16.46 1.28
N PRO A 53 7.61 17.78 1.18
CA PRO A 53 8.94 18.36 1.22
C PRO A 53 9.63 18.06 2.56
N GLY A 54 10.89 17.63 2.49
CA GLY A 54 11.72 17.37 3.67
C GLY A 54 12.67 16.19 3.45
N ALA A 55 13.94 16.36 3.84
CA ALA A 55 14.96 15.33 3.64
C ALA A 55 14.58 13.98 4.28
N LEU A 56 13.95 13.99 5.46
CA LEU A 56 13.50 12.78 6.15
C LEU A 56 12.39 12.06 5.37
N ALA A 57 11.41 12.79 4.84
CA ALA A 57 10.34 12.18 4.05
C ALA A 57 10.89 11.53 2.76
N PHE A 58 11.79 12.21 2.06
CA PHE A 58 12.46 11.65 0.88
C PHE A 58 13.31 10.43 1.22
N ALA A 59 14.13 10.50 2.28
CA ALA A 59 14.96 9.38 2.70
C ALA A 59 14.11 8.17 3.11
N TYR A 60 13.05 8.39 3.89
CA TYR A 60 12.14 7.32 4.32
C TYR A 60 11.47 6.65 3.12
N VAL A 61 10.87 7.44 2.22
CA VAL A 61 10.22 6.91 1.01
C VAL A 61 11.21 6.14 0.13
N ALA A 62 12.44 6.64 -0.01
CA ALA A 62 13.47 5.98 -0.81
C ALA A 62 13.90 4.63 -0.19
N ILE A 63 14.22 4.61 1.11
CA ILE A 63 14.69 3.42 1.81
C ILE A 63 13.58 2.38 1.90
N VAL A 64 12.43 2.75 2.49
CA VAL A 64 11.32 1.81 2.67
C VAL A 64 10.80 1.32 1.33
N GLY A 65 10.65 2.21 0.35
CA GLY A 65 10.22 1.82 -1.00
C GLY A 65 11.17 0.85 -1.69
N ALA A 66 12.49 1.05 -1.56
CA ALA A 66 13.47 0.14 -2.12
C ALA A 66 13.46 -1.23 -1.45
N PHE A 67 13.33 -1.30 -0.13
CA PHE A 67 13.30 -2.59 0.57
C PHE A 67 11.96 -3.33 0.44
N MET A 68 10.84 -2.60 0.45
CA MET A 68 9.50 -3.19 0.54
C MET A 68 8.82 -3.43 -0.82
N TYR A 69 9.32 -2.87 -1.93
CA TYR A 69 8.63 -2.95 -3.23
C TYR A 69 8.18 -4.36 -3.61
N TRP A 70 9.10 -5.32 -3.65
CA TRP A 70 8.77 -6.70 -4.03
C TRP A 70 7.91 -7.42 -2.99
N PHE A 71 8.11 -7.14 -1.70
CA PHE A 71 7.31 -7.71 -0.62
C PHE A 71 5.84 -7.29 -0.72
N GLU A 72 5.59 -5.99 -0.89
CA GLU A 72 4.22 -5.46 -1.02
C GLU A 72 3.58 -5.90 -2.34
N LYS A 73 4.32 -5.86 -3.45
CA LYS A 73 3.81 -6.36 -4.75
C LYS A 73 3.44 -7.84 -4.67
N ALA A 74 4.26 -8.66 -4.01
CA ALA A 74 3.96 -10.07 -3.80
C ALA A 74 2.74 -10.24 -2.87
N GLY A 75 2.67 -9.50 -1.77
CA GLY A 75 1.53 -9.52 -0.85
C GLY A 75 0.21 -9.18 -1.54
N LEU A 76 0.17 -8.11 -2.32
CA LEU A 76 -1.00 -7.73 -3.11
C LEU A 76 -1.37 -8.79 -4.15
N TRP A 77 -0.38 -9.35 -4.85
CA TRP A 77 -0.62 -10.44 -5.80
C TRP A 77 -1.19 -11.69 -5.12
N ILE A 78 -0.61 -12.14 -4.00
CA ILE A 78 -1.09 -13.27 -3.20
C ILE A 78 -2.52 -12.98 -2.72
N SER A 79 -2.79 -11.79 -2.20
CA SER A 79 -4.12 -11.43 -1.69
C SER A 79 -5.22 -11.53 -2.76
N ARG A 80 -4.87 -11.39 -4.04
CA ARG A 80 -5.79 -11.50 -5.18
C ARG A 80 -5.91 -12.92 -5.72
N VAL A 81 -4.80 -13.64 -5.78
CA VAL A 81 -4.70 -14.92 -6.51
C VAL A 81 -4.81 -16.14 -5.60
N ALA A 82 -4.43 -16.02 -4.32
CA ALA A 82 -4.46 -17.14 -3.40
C ALA A 82 -5.90 -17.65 -3.21
N PRO A 83 -6.11 -18.98 -3.21
CA PRO A 83 -7.40 -19.56 -2.86
C PRO A 83 -7.83 -19.11 -1.47
N LYS A 84 -9.04 -18.54 -1.38
CA LYS A 84 -9.63 -18.15 -0.10
C LYS A 84 -10.70 -19.16 0.26
N PRO A 85 -10.70 -19.69 1.49
CA PRO A 85 -11.81 -20.51 1.94
C PRO A 85 -13.10 -19.70 1.84
N GLU A 86 -14.18 -20.35 1.40
CA GLU A 86 -15.48 -19.70 1.41
C GLU A 86 -15.90 -19.42 2.85
N TRP A 87 -16.35 -18.19 3.11
CA TRP A 87 -16.96 -17.87 4.39
C TRP A 87 -18.22 -18.70 4.58
N PRO A 88 -18.46 -19.26 5.79
CA PRO A 88 -19.74 -19.84 6.17
C PRO A 88 -20.89 -18.87 5.84
N GLU A 89 -22.04 -19.41 5.46
CA GLU A 89 -23.18 -18.63 4.96
C GLU A 89 -23.67 -17.59 5.98
N GLU A 90 -23.62 -17.93 7.27
CA GLU A 90 -23.93 -17.03 8.39
C GLU A 90 -23.04 -15.77 8.38
N ILE A 91 -21.72 -15.95 8.28
CA ILE A 91 -20.74 -14.86 8.25
C ILE A 91 -20.89 -14.04 6.95
N ARG A 92 -21.18 -14.69 5.82
CA ARG A 92 -21.40 -14.00 4.55
C ARG A 92 -22.63 -13.07 4.62
N ALA A 93 -23.72 -13.56 5.20
CA ALA A 93 -24.94 -12.78 5.38
C ALA A 93 -24.72 -11.57 6.31
N GLU A 94 -23.98 -11.78 7.42
CA GLU A 94 -23.60 -10.69 8.33
C GLU A 94 -22.73 -9.63 7.63
N MET A 95 -21.68 -10.05 6.92
CA MET A 95 -20.79 -9.14 6.17
C MET A 95 -21.56 -8.29 5.14
N MET A 96 -22.49 -8.88 4.40
CA MET A 96 -23.31 -8.14 3.44
C MET A 96 -24.27 -7.16 4.14
N SER A 97 -24.86 -7.57 5.26
CA SER A 97 -25.75 -6.70 6.05
C SER A 97 -25.01 -5.49 6.66
N VAL A 98 -23.77 -5.68 7.10
CA VAL A 98 -22.91 -4.62 7.69
C VAL A 98 -22.40 -3.67 6.62
N ALA A 99 -21.99 -4.18 5.45
CA ALA A 99 -21.57 -3.36 4.32
C ALA A 99 -22.66 -2.38 3.86
N THR A 100 -23.93 -2.77 4.01
CA THR A 100 -25.09 -1.94 3.65
C THR A 100 -25.45 -0.91 4.74
N LYS A 101 -25.13 -1.18 6.02
CA LYS A 101 -25.46 -0.30 7.15
C LYS A 101 -24.35 0.71 7.51
N ASN A 102 -23.09 0.38 7.27
CA ASN A 102 -21.92 1.15 7.72
C ASN A 102 -21.08 1.69 6.56
N SER A 103 -21.70 2.30 5.55
CA SER A 103 -20.94 3.05 4.55
C SER A 103 -20.56 4.41 5.16
N TYR A 104 -19.37 4.49 5.76
CA TYR A 104 -18.74 5.78 6.02
C TYR A 104 -18.80 6.62 4.74
N ARG A 105 -19.09 7.91 4.89
CA ARG A 105 -19.08 8.82 3.74
C ARG A 105 -17.65 8.89 3.20
N VAL A 106 -17.47 8.59 1.92
CA VAL A 106 -16.16 8.67 1.26
C VAL A 106 -16.12 9.94 0.44
N ARG A 107 -15.07 10.74 0.61
CA ARG A 107 -14.92 11.95 -0.21
C ARG A 107 -14.76 11.59 -1.69
N PRO A 108 -15.15 12.47 -2.62
CA PRO A 108 -14.91 12.23 -4.04
C PRO A 108 -13.41 12.14 -4.36
N LEU A 109 -13.09 11.30 -5.34
CA LEU A 109 -11.71 11.14 -5.84
C LEU A 109 -11.26 12.42 -6.55
N THR A 110 -10.05 12.86 -6.23
CA THR A 110 -9.37 13.90 -7.00
C THR A 110 -8.98 13.39 -8.39
N GLU A 111 -8.60 14.28 -9.30
CA GLU A 111 -8.09 13.87 -10.61
C GLU A 111 -6.80 13.05 -10.50
N ALA A 112 -5.89 13.44 -9.60
CA ALA A 112 -4.64 12.72 -9.37
C ALA A 112 -4.90 11.30 -8.87
N GLU A 113 -5.84 11.11 -7.94
CA GLU A 113 -6.22 9.79 -7.43
C GLU A 113 -6.90 8.93 -8.50
N ARG A 114 -7.78 9.52 -9.33
CA ARG A 114 -8.37 8.80 -10.47
C ARG A 114 -7.30 8.29 -11.43
N LEU A 115 -6.29 9.12 -11.73
CA LEU A 115 -5.16 8.73 -12.56
C LEU A 115 -4.27 7.68 -11.86
N ALA A 116 -4.05 7.80 -10.55
CA ALA A 116 -3.25 6.85 -9.79
C ALA A 116 -3.93 5.48 -9.71
N TYR A 117 -5.24 5.44 -9.46
CA TYR A 117 -6.01 4.20 -9.29
C TYR A 117 -6.23 3.48 -10.61
N SER A 118 -6.17 4.20 -11.72
CA SER A 118 -6.18 3.62 -13.07
C SER A 118 -4.77 3.26 -13.57
N GLY A 119 -3.72 3.46 -12.77
CA GLY A 119 -2.34 3.18 -13.14
C GLY A 119 -1.76 4.13 -14.19
N LYS A 120 -2.40 5.29 -14.43
CA LYS A 120 -2.03 6.28 -15.45
C LYS A 120 -1.23 7.46 -14.90
N LEU A 121 -1.06 7.57 -13.57
CA LEU A 121 -0.30 8.67 -12.98
C LEU A 121 1.21 8.49 -13.19
N ARG A 122 1.76 9.24 -14.14
CA ARG A 122 3.16 9.10 -14.59
C ARG A 122 4.20 9.35 -13.49
N SER A 123 3.96 10.30 -12.58
CA SER A 123 4.88 10.60 -11.47
C SER A 123 5.01 9.43 -10.51
N LEU A 124 3.86 8.87 -10.10
CA LEU A 124 3.78 7.68 -9.23
C LEU A 124 4.47 6.48 -9.88
N ASN A 125 4.13 6.19 -11.14
CA ASN A 125 4.70 5.06 -11.88
C ASN A 125 6.22 5.19 -12.02
N ARG A 126 6.74 6.39 -12.28
CA ARG A 126 8.19 6.63 -12.38
C ARG A 126 8.90 6.43 -11.05
N ARG A 127 8.36 6.96 -9.95
CA ARG A 127 8.94 6.79 -8.61
C ARG A 127 9.01 5.30 -8.26
N TRP A 128 7.91 4.59 -8.43
CA TRP A 128 7.86 3.16 -8.12
C TRP A 128 8.68 2.30 -9.08
N ALA A 129 8.81 2.67 -10.35
CA ALA A 129 9.71 1.99 -11.27
C ALA A 129 11.17 2.11 -10.83
N LEU A 130 11.59 3.29 -10.37
CA LEU A 130 12.94 3.50 -9.81
C LEU A 130 13.14 2.70 -8.52
N LEU A 131 12.19 2.77 -7.59
CA LEU A 131 12.26 2.01 -6.33
C LEU A 131 12.25 0.50 -6.58
N GLY A 132 11.44 0.02 -7.53
CA GLY A 132 11.40 -1.38 -7.92
C GLY A 132 12.69 -1.85 -8.59
N PHE A 133 13.33 -1.00 -9.40
CA PHE A 133 14.66 -1.27 -9.94
C PHE A 133 15.69 -1.44 -8.82
N ILE A 134 15.76 -0.49 -7.88
CA ILE A 134 16.67 -0.56 -6.73
C ILE A 134 16.38 -1.80 -5.88
N SER A 135 15.10 -2.08 -5.61
CA SER A 135 14.65 -3.27 -4.88
C SER A 135 15.13 -4.56 -5.54
N THR A 136 15.03 -4.64 -6.86
CA THR A 136 15.51 -5.79 -7.64
C THR A 136 17.01 -5.97 -7.48
N VAL A 137 17.79 -4.90 -7.53
CA VAL A 137 19.24 -4.95 -7.30
C VAL A 137 19.55 -5.44 -5.87
N ILE A 138 18.88 -4.92 -4.86
CA ILE A 138 19.07 -5.33 -3.45
C ILE A 138 18.75 -6.82 -3.27
N VAL A 139 17.60 -7.27 -3.76
CA VAL A 139 17.17 -8.67 -3.65
C VAL A 139 18.14 -9.59 -4.39
N LEU A 140 18.56 -9.25 -5.61
CA LEU A 140 19.53 -10.03 -6.36
C LEU A 140 20.90 -10.08 -5.67
N MET A 141 21.36 -8.96 -5.10
CA MET A 141 22.61 -8.93 -4.32
C MET A 141 22.52 -9.84 -3.10
N MET A 142 21.40 -9.83 -2.39
CA MET A 142 21.19 -10.73 -1.24
C MET A 142 21.32 -12.20 -1.65
N PHE A 143 20.72 -12.59 -2.78
CA PHE A 143 20.86 -13.95 -3.32
C PHE A 143 22.28 -14.25 -3.83
N ALA A 144 22.96 -13.28 -4.43
CA ALA A 144 24.34 -13.43 -4.89
C ALA A 144 25.30 -13.66 -3.71
N VAL A 145 25.16 -12.92 -2.61
CA VAL A 145 25.99 -13.08 -1.40
C VAL A 145 25.75 -14.43 -0.74
N LEU A 146 24.50 -14.91 -0.69
CA LEU A 146 24.17 -16.24 -0.18
C LEU A 146 24.62 -17.38 -1.11
N GLY A 147 24.75 -17.08 -2.41
CA GLY A 147 25.19 -18.01 -3.44
C GLY A 147 26.70 -18.08 -3.63
N ILE A 148 27.50 -17.23 -2.97
CA ILE A 148 28.97 -17.32 -2.96
C ILE A 148 29.36 -18.29 -1.85
N PRO A 149 29.82 -19.51 -2.18
CA PRO A 149 30.30 -20.42 -1.16
C PRO A 149 31.57 -19.85 -0.51
N PRO A 150 31.78 -20.03 0.80
CA PRO A 150 32.90 -19.40 1.52
C PRO A 150 34.30 -19.82 0.99
N TRP A 151 34.41 -20.91 0.23
CA TRP A 151 35.67 -21.35 -0.41
C TRP A 151 36.04 -20.60 -1.70
N PHE A 152 35.17 -19.71 -2.22
CA PHE A 152 35.52 -18.81 -3.33
C PHE A 152 36.19 -17.50 -2.87
N SER A 153 36.30 -17.22 -1.57
CA SER A 153 37.05 -16.06 -1.07
C SER A 153 38.57 -16.30 -0.95
N ASP A 154 39.03 -17.53 -1.15
CA ASP A 154 40.43 -17.94 -0.97
C ASP A 154 41.24 -18.05 -2.27
N SER A 155 40.75 -17.51 -3.40
CA SER A 155 41.58 -17.39 -4.59
C SER A 155 42.53 -16.19 -4.46
N LYS A 156 43.63 -16.38 -3.73
CA LYS A 156 44.87 -15.60 -3.94
C LYS A 156 45.40 -15.95 -5.33
N PHE A 157 45.26 -15.02 -6.27
CA PHE A 157 46.14 -14.91 -7.43
C PHE A 157 47.31 -13.99 -7.08
#